data_AF-A0AAD8CG32-F1
#
_entry.id   AF-A0AAD8CG32-F1
#
_cell.length_a   1.000
_cell.length_b   1.000
_cell.length_c   1.000
_cell.angle_alpha   90.00
_cell.angle_beta   90.00
_cell.angle_gamma   90.00
#
_symmetry.space_group_name_H-M   'P 1'
#
loop_
_entity.id
_entity.type
_entity.pdbx_description
1 polymer ?
#
loop_
_entity_poly.entity_id
_entity_poly.type
_entity_poly.pdbx_seq_one_letter_code
_entity_poly.pdbx_strand_id
1 'polypeptide(L)'
;MSGHSVVPQAAVHFYCASKFAVTALTEGIRQELREAKTHIRATCISPGLVETEFAFRLHNNDPEKAAATYESIRCLKGEDIASAITYVLSAPPHVQIGDIQLKPTEQVS
;
A
#
# COMPACT_ATOMS: atom_id res chain seq x y z
N MET A 1 6.52 0.01 -4.10
CA MET A 1 5.72 -0.31 -2.88
C MET A 1 6.55 -0.01 -1.65
N SER A 2 6.25 1.09 -0.95
CA SER A 2 7.16 1.64 0.07
C SER A 2 7.31 0.79 1.34
N GLY A 3 6.43 -0.18 1.60
CA GLY A 3 6.55 -1.12 2.73
C GLY A 3 7.44 -2.33 2.48
N HIS A 4 7.79 -2.59 1.22
CA HIS A 4 8.51 -3.81 0.79
C HIS A 4 9.82 -3.51 0.05
N SER A 5 10.05 -2.25 -0.28
CA SER A 5 11.23 -1.80 -1.03
C SER A 5 11.47 -0.31 -0.76
N VAL A 6 12.73 0.10 -0.73
CA VAL A 6 13.09 1.52 -0.67
C VAL A 6 13.10 2.08 -2.09
N VAL A 7 12.20 3.01 -2.36
CA VAL A 7 12.14 3.70 -3.66
C VAL A 7 13.36 4.62 -3.76
N PRO A 8 14.11 4.64 -4.87
CA PRO A 8 15.31 5.48 -5.06
C PRO A 8 14.92 6.95 -5.31
N GLN A 9 14.12 7.52 -4.42
CA GLN A 9 13.66 8.90 -4.45
C GLN A 9 13.71 9.46 -3.03
N ALA A 10 14.65 10.39 -2.79
CA ALA A 10 14.94 10.90 -1.45
C ALA A 10 13.72 11.47 -0.71
N ALA A 11 12.79 12.10 -1.45
CA ALA A 11 11.57 12.69 -0.90
C ALA A 11 10.67 11.69 -0.17
N VAL A 12 10.78 10.38 -0.46
CA VAL A 12 9.93 9.34 0.13
C VAL A 12 10.70 8.34 0.99
N HIS A 13 12.00 8.54 1.28
CA HIS A 13 12.77 7.59 2.10
C HIS A 13 12.18 7.43 3.51
N PHE A 14 11.81 8.53 4.16
CA PHE A 14 11.18 8.47 5.50
C PHE A 14 9.77 7.87 5.44
N TYR A 15 9.05 8.10 4.34
CA TYR A 15 7.78 7.42 4.06
C TYR A 15 7.97 5.91 3.87
N CYS A 16 9.06 5.47 3.23
CA CYS A 16 9.40 4.04 3.16
C CYS A 16 9.63 3.47 4.56
N ALA A 17 10.43 4.14 5.41
CA ALA A 17 10.63 3.68 6.79
C ALA A 17 9.31 3.51 7.56
N SER A 18 8.37 4.45 7.44
CA SER A 18 7.06 4.33 8.10
C SER A 18 6.22 3.19 7.53
N LYS A 19 6.31 2.88 6.24
CA LYS A 19 5.59 1.76 5.61
C LYS A 19 6.25 0.40 5.87
N PHE A 20 7.57 0.33 6.04
CA PHE A 20 8.22 -0.87 6.58
C PHE A 20 7.76 -1.14 8.01
N ALA A 21 7.62 -0.10 8.84
CA ALA A 21 7.06 -0.23 10.18
C ALA A 21 5.62 -0.77 10.16
N VAL A 22 4.75 -0.26 9.27
CA VAL A 22 3.38 -0.80 9.09
C VAL A 22 3.39 -2.28 8.71
N THR A 23 4.32 -2.70 7.85
CA THR A 23 4.46 -4.11 7.44
C THR A 23 4.80 -4.99 8.64
N ALA A 24 5.79 -4.59 9.44
CA ALA A 24 6.17 -5.32 10.65
C ALA A 24 5.04 -5.32 11.70
N LEU A 25 4.39 -4.17 11.93
CA LEU A 25 3.27 -4.05 12.87
C LEU A 25 2.07 -4.92 12.48
N THR A 26 1.78 -5.03 11.18
CA THR A 26 0.67 -5.84 10.67
C THR A 26 0.93 -7.33 10.89
N GLU A 27 2.16 -7.79 10.71
CA GLU A 27 2.54 -9.16 11.03
C GLU A 27 2.54 -9.42 12.55
N GLY A 28 3.01 -8.45 13.35
CA GLY A 28 2.96 -8.53 14.81
C GLY A 28 1.53 -8.69 15.34
N ILE A 29 0.61 -7.79 14.95
CA ILE A 29 -0.79 -7.85 15.41
C ILE A 29 -1.46 -9.16 14.96
N ARG A 30 -1.12 -9.68 13.78
CA ARG A 30 -1.62 -11.00 13.30
C ARG A 30 -1.21 -12.14 14.24
N GLN A 31 0.00 -12.10 14.77
CA GLN A 31 0.50 -13.07 15.75
C GLN A 31 -0.18 -12.91 17.11
N GLU A 32 -0.28 -11.68 17.61
CA GLU A 32 -0.95 -11.35 18.88
C GLU A 32 -2.43 -11.79 18.87
N LEU A 33 -3.15 -11.58 17.77
CA LEU A 33 -4.54 -12.02 17.62
C LEU A 33 -4.70 -13.56 17.68
N ARG A 34 -3.67 -14.30 17.23
CA ARG A 34 -3.63 -15.77 17.33
C ARG A 34 -3.28 -16.23 18.73
N GLU A 35 -2.37 -15.56 19.40
CA GLU A 35 -2.04 -15.80 20.81
C GLU A 35 -3.26 -15.57 21.71
N ALA A 36 -4.02 -14.48 21.45
CA ALA A 36 -5.28 -14.17 22.11
C ALA A 36 -6.44 -15.11 21.74
N LYS A 37 -6.19 -16.16 20.94
CA LYS A 37 -7.16 -17.18 20.49
C LYS A 37 -8.38 -16.60 19.77
N THR A 38 -8.24 -15.46 19.10
CA THR A 38 -9.32 -14.86 18.31
C THR A 38 -9.33 -15.39 16.87
N HIS A 39 -10.45 -15.17 16.16
CA HIS A 39 -10.57 -15.36 14.72
C HIS A 39 -10.57 -14.03 13.94
N ILE A 40 -10.10 -12.95 14.56
CA ILE A 40 -9.94 -11.66 13.89
C ILE A 40 -8.75 -11.78 12.92
N ARG A 41 -8.91 -11.23 11.71
CA ARG A 41 -7.89 -11.25 10.66
C ARG A 41 -7.15 -9.92 10.59
N ALA A 42 -5.85 -9.97 10.31
CA ALA A 42 -5.04 -8.80 10.00
C ALA A 42 -4.48 -8.91 8.58
N THR A 43 -4.60 -7.82 7.81
CA THR A 43 -4.21 -7.76 6.40
C THR A 43 -3.59 -6.40 6.07
N CYS A 44 -2.52 -6.40 5.27
CA CYS A 44 -1.95 -5.19 4.67
C CYS A 44 -2.40 -5.05 3.21
N ILE A 45 -2.60 -3.81 2.74
CA ILE A 45 -2.77 -3.49 1.32
C ILE A 45 -1.60 -2.61 0.91
N SER A 46 -0.80 -3.10 -0.03
CA SER A 46 0.52 -2.58 -0.38
C SER A 46 0.54 -2.09 -1.84
N PRO A 47 -0.03 -0.91 -2.14
CA PRO A 47 -0.10 -0.42 -3.51
C PRO A 47 1.23 0.18 -4.02
N GLY A 48 1.37 0.16 -5.34
CA GLY A 48 2.29 1.00 -6.12
C GLY A 48 1.76 2.42 -6.30
N LEU A 49 1.97 3.00 -7.48
CA LEU A 49 1.43 4.32 -7.82
C LEU A 49 -0.09 4.28 -7.98
N VAL A 50 -0.78 5.10 -7.19
CA VAL A 50 -2.24 5.30 -7.22
C VAL A 50 -2.52 6.78 -7.43
N GLU A 51 -3.30 7.10 -8.45
CA GLU A 51 -3.67 8.47 -8.77
C GLU A 51 -4.66 9.01 -7.74
N THR A 52 -4.14 9.83 -6.83
CA THR A 52 -4.88 10.45 -5.72
C THR A 52 -4.30 11.82 -5.42
N GLU A 53 -4.84 12.53 -4.42
CA GLU A 53 -4.21 13.76 -3.90
C GLU A 53 -2.82 13.55 -3.27
N PHE A 54 -2.36 12.30 -3.08
CA PHE A 54 -1.11 12.00 -2.37
C PHE A 54 0.10 12.74 -2.95
N ALA A 55 0.34 12.66 -4.27
CA ALA A 55 1.47 13.36 -4.90
C ALA A 55 1.35 14.89 -4.79
N PHE A 56 0.13 15.43 -4.89
CA PHE A 56 -0.11 16.87 -4.74
C PHE A 56 0.15 17.37 -3.32
N ARG A 57 -0.06 16.53 -2.29
CA ARG A 57 0.33 16.84 -0.91
C ARG A 57 1.83 16.69 -0.68
N LEU A 58 2.44 15.65 -1.26
CA LEU A 58 3.89 15.40 -1.17
C LEU A 58 4.72 16.49 -1.86
N HIS A 59 4.23 17.01 -2.99
CA HIS A 59 4.84 18.07 -3.78
C HIS A 59 3.99 19.34 -3.73
N ASN A 60 3.56 19.75 -2.53
CA ASN A 60 2.65 20.89 -2.34
C ASN A 60 3.18 22.24 -2.89
N ASN A 61 4.50 22.40 -2.99
CA ASN A 61 5.15 23.58 -3.54
C ASN A 61 5.45 23.46 -5.05
N ASP A 62 5.12 22.32 -5.66
CA ASP A 62 5.45 21.98 -7.05
C ASP A 62 4.34 21.09 -7.67
N PRO A 63 3.19 21.68 -8.04
CA PRO A 63 2.06 20.95 -8.58
C PRO A 63 2.34 20.32 -9.95
N GLU A 64 3.27 20.87 -10.73
CA GLU A 64 3.70 20.28 -12.01
C GLU A 64 4.40 18.94 -11.78
N LYS A 65 5.29 18.86 -10.78
CA LYS A 65 5.90 17.60 -10.38
C LYS A 65 4.91 16.57 -9.84
N ALA A 66 3.87 17.04 -9.14
CA ALA A 66 2.78 16.17 -8.69
C ALA A 66 2.03 15.56 -9.88
N ALA A 67 1.65 16.38 -10.87
CA ALA A 67 0.98 15.91 -12.09
C ALA A 67 1.86 14.93 -12.88
N ALA A 68 3.14 15.27 -13.07
CA ALA A 68 4.10 14.42 -13.78
C ALA A 68 4.27 13.02 -13.15
N THR A 69 4.01 12.88 -11.85
CA THR A 69 4.05 11.56 -11.16
C THR A 69 3.03 10.58 -11.74
N TYR A 70 1.88 11.08 -12.21
CA TYR A 70 0.77 10.26 -12.71
C TYR A 70 0.67 10.20 -14.23
N GLU A 71 1.40 11.05 -14.96
CA GLU A 71 1.36 11.11 -16.43
C GLU A 71 2.24 10.05 -17.11
N SER A 72 3.28 9.58 -16.41
CA SER A 72 4.30 8.71 -17.02
C SER A 72 3.83 7.28 -17.33
N ILE A 73 2.84 6.77 -16.60
CA ILE A 73 2.30 5.41 -16.73
C ILE A 73 0.80 5.40 -16.38
N ARG A 74 0.08 4.36 -16.78
CA ARG A 74 -1.31 4.16 -16.34
C ARG A 74 -1.35 3.74 -14.87
N CYS A 75 -1.44 4.72 -13.96
CA CYS A 75 -1.52 4.48 -12.52
C CYS A 75 -2.81 3.73 -12.11
N LEU A 76 -2.75 3.10 -10.93
CA LEU A 76 -3.93 2.57 -10.27
C LEU A 76 -4.88 3.70 -9.89
N LYS A 77 -6.15 3.38 -9.73
CA LYS A 77 -7.19 4.29 -9.23
C LYS A 77 -7.68 3.84 -7.85
N GLY A 78 -8.46 4.70 -7.19
CA GLY A 78 -9.03 4.38 -5.88
C GLY A 78 -9.91 3.13 -5.91
N GLU A 79 -10.58 2.89 -7.04
CA GLU A 79 -11.46 1.75 -7.29
C GLU A 79 -10.68 0.42 -7.34
N ASP A 80 -9.44 0.44 -7.82
CA ASP A 80 -8.58 -0.75 -7.83
C ASP A 80 -8.22 -1.16 -6.39
N ILE A 81 -7.94 -0.17 -5.53
CA ILE A 81 -7.64 -0.39 -4.11
C ILE A 81 -8.90 -0.88 -3.38
N ALA A 82 -10.05 -0.27 -3.65
CA ALA A 82 -11.33 -0.69 -3.09
C ALA A 82 -11.66 -2.15 -3.48
N SER A 83 -11.42 -2.52 -4.74
CA SER A 83 -11.64 -3.89 -5.22
C SER A 83 -10.75 -4.91 -4.50
N ALA A 84 -9.48 -4.57 -4.25
CA ALA A 84 -8.57 -5.42 -3.47
C ALA A 84 -9.06 -5.59 -2.02
N ILE A 85 -9.55 -4.52 -1.38
CA ILE A 85 -10.13 -4.58 -0.04
C ILE A 85 -11.39 -5.47 -0.02
N THR A 86 -12.29 -5.30 -0.99
CA THR A 86 -13.50 -6.13 -1.12
C THR A 86 -13.14 -7.60 -1.30
N TYR A 87 -12.12 -7.92 -2.10
CA TYR A 87 -11.62 -9.29 -2.24
C TYR A 87 -11.16 -9.87 -0.90
N VAL A 88 -10.35 -9.13 -0.13
CA VAL A 88 -9.91 -9.54 1.21
C VAL A 88 -11.09 -9.83 2.13
N LEU A 89 -12.07 -8.93 2.15
CA LEU A 89 -13.24 -9.06 3.01
C LEU A 89 -14.14 -10.23 2.59
N SER A 90 -14.23 -10.52 1.29
CA SER A 90 -15.05 -11.61 0.73
C SER A 90 -14.49 -13.02 1.00
N ALA A 91 -13.19 -13.14 1.31
CA ALA A 91 -12.57 -14.43 1.57
C ALA A 91 -13.23 -15.12 2.78
N PRO A 92 -13.46 -16.45 2.74
CA PRO A 92 -14.12 -17.18 3.82
C PRO A 92 -13.46 -16.93 5.19
N PRO A 93 -14.21 -17.04 6.31
CA PRO A 93 -13.69 -16.69 7.64
C PRO A 93 -12.42 -17.44 8.08
N HIS A 94 -12.17 -18.64 7.53
CA HIS A 94 -10.97 -19.44 7.81
C HIS A 94 -9.75 -19.05 6.95
N VAL A 95 -9.91 -18.14 6.00
CA VAL A 95 -8.85 -17.67 5.10
C VAL A 95 -8.35 -16.31 5.60
N GLN A 96 -7.05 -16.22 5.86
CA GLN A 96 -6.36 -14.96 6.17
C GLN A 96 -5.42 -14.58 5.03
N ILE A 97 -5.78 -13.53 4.30
CA ILE A 97 -4.89 -12.90 3.32
C ILE A 97 -3.99 -11.95 4.11
N GLY A 98 -2.68 -12.23 4.14
CA GLY A 98 -1.73 -11.43 4.91
C GLY A 98 -1.41 -10.09 4.26
N ASP A 99 -1.16 -10.10 2.94
CA ASP A 99 -0.78 -8.92 2.19
C ASP A 99 -1.26 -9.02 0.74
N ILE A 100 -1.65 -7.89 0.16
CA ILE A 100 -1.88 -7.75 -1.28
C ILE A 100 -0.95 -6.65 -1.81
N GLN A 101 -0.01 -7.08 -2.64
CA GLN A 101 0.90 -6.22 -3.38
C GLN A 101 0.34 -6.02 -4.79
N LEU A 102 -0.03 -4.79 -5.12
CA LEU A 102 -0.62 -4.42 -6.41
C LEU A 102 0.06 -3.18 -6.98
N LYS A 103 0.37 -3.21 -8.27
CA LYS A 103 1.09 -2.14 -8.98
C LYS A 103 0.44 -1.89 -10.34
N PRO A 104 0.58 -0.68 -10.90
CA PRO A 104 0.44 -0.48 -12.33
C PRO A 104 1.28 -1.50 -13.10
N THR A 105 0.75 -2.04 -14.20
CA THR A 105 1.46 -3.04 -15.01
C THR A 105 2.79 -2.49 -15.56
N GLU A 106 2.85 -1.19 -15.83
CA GLU A 106 4.03 -0.50 -16.37
C GLU A 106 5.03 -0.07 -15.27
N GLN A 107 4.69 -0.25 -13.99
CA GLN A 107 5.58 0.11 -12.89
C GLN A 107 6.67 -0.96 -12.70
N VAL A 108 7.90 -0.62 -13.07
CA VAL A 108 9.07 -1.52 -13.06
C VAL A 108 9.51 -1.93 -11.65
N SER A 109 9.38 -1.05 -10.65
CA SER A 109 9.82 -1.29 -9.26
C SER A 109 8.82 -0.78 -8.23
#